data_AF-A0A8T4KTI4-F1
#
_entry.id   AF-A0A8T4KTI4-F1
#
_cell.length_a   1.000
_cell.length_b   1.000
_cell.length_c   1.000
_cell.angle_alpha   90.00
_cell.angle_beta   90.00
_cell.angle_gamma   90.00
#
_symmetry.space_group_name_H-M   'P 1'
#
loop_
_entity.id
_entity.type
_entity.pdbx_description
1 polymer ?
#
loop_
_entity_poly.entity_id
_entity_poly.type
_entity_poly.pdbx_seq_one_letter_code
_entity_poly.pdbx_strand_id
1 'polypeptide(L)' 'MRRIYLDHAATTPIDARALKAMRPYFSEKYGNAGSLHYFGNEAKKAMEKARAEIAHAINA' A
#
# COMPACT_ATOMS: atom_id res chain seq x y z
N MET A 1 30.79 -0.69 -14.00
CA MET A 1 30.89 -0.77 -12.51
C MET A 1 29.54 -1.18 -11.95
N ARG A 2 29.52 -2.12 -10.99
CA ARG A 2 28.30 -2.52 -10.27
C ARG A 2 28.03 -1.52 -9.15
N ARG A 3 26.81 -0.98 -9.08
CA ARG A 3 26.38 -0.12 -7.96
C ARG A 3 25.94 -1.01 -6.80
N ILE A 4 26.36 -0.67 -5.58
CA ILE A 4 25.98 -1.36 -4.34
C ILE A 4 25.32 -0.32 -3.43
N TYR A 5 24.09 -0.60 -3.01
CA TYR A 5 23.33 0.28 -2.11
C TYR A 5 23.51 -0.20 -0.67
N LEU A 6 24.15 0.64 0.16
CA LEU A 6 24.47 0.31 1.56
C LEU A 6 23.72 1.17 2.57
N ASP A 7 22.81 2.04 2.11
CA ASP A 7 22.11 3.01 2.96
C ASP A 7 20.65 2.60 3.26
N HIS A 8 20.46 1.33 3.64
CA HIS A 8 19.13 0.80 3.98
C HIS A 8 18.55 1.39 5.28
N ALA A 9 19.36 2.10 6.07
CA ALA A 9 18.92 2.85 7.23
C ALA A 9 18.19 4.15 6.86
N ALA A 10 18.53 4.78 5.72
CA ALA A 10 17.84 5.98 5.24
C ALA A 10 16.55 5.64 4.50
N THR A 11 16.59 4.68 3.57
CA THR A 11 15.41 4.19 2.86
C THR A 11 15.67 2.82 2.23
N THR A 12 14.65 2.19 1.67
CA THR A 12 14.76 0.86 1.05
C THR A 12 14.07 0.80 -0.31
N PRO A 13 14.58 -0.01 -1.26
CA PRO A 13 13.83 -0.32 -2.46
C PRO A 13 12.49 -0.98 -2.12
N ILE A 14 11.43 -0.61 -2.85
CA ILE A 14 10.12 -1.23 -2.66
C ILE A 14 10.18 -2.73 -2.97
N ASP A 15 9.59 -3.56 -2.09
CA ASP A 15 9.40 -4.98 -2.36
C ASP A 15 8.46 -5.15 -3.58
N ALA A 16 8.83 -6.04 -4.52
CA ALA A 16 8.04 -6.26 -5.73
C ALA A 16 6.58 -6.67 -5.45
N ARG A 17 6.34 -7.37 -4.34
CA ARG A 17 4.99 -7.76 -3.89
C ARG A 17 4.19 -6.55 -3.43
N ALA A 18 4.83 -5.64 -2.68
CA ALA A 18 4.20 -4.39 -2.26
C ALA A 18 3.88 -3.51 -3.46
N LEU A 19 4.81 -3.36 -4.42
CA LEU A 19 4.56 -2.63 -5.66
C LEU A 19 3.37 -3.22 -6.43
N LYS A 20 3.34 -4.55 -6.63
CA LYS A 20 2.24 -5.23 -7.33
C LYS A 20 0.89 -5.00 -6.65
N ALA A 21 0.84 -5.08 -5.31
CA ALA A 21 -0.38 -4.85 -4.54
C ALA A 21 -0.87 -3.40 -4.64
N MET A 22 0.04 -2.42 -4.78
CA MET A 22 -0.29 -1.00 -4.86
C MET A 22 -0.72 -0.55 -6.26
N ARG A 23 -0.21 -1.18 -7.35
CA ARG A 23 -0.50 -0.77 -8.73
C ARG A 23 -1.97 -0.48 -9.04
N PRO A 24 -2.95 -1.32 -8.63
CA PRO A 24 -4.36 -1.07 -8.93
C PRO A 24 -4.87 0.27 -8.38
N TYR A 25 -4.38 0.72 -7.23
CA TYR A 25 -4.83 1.97 -6.59
C TYR A 25 -4.27 3.23 -7.26
N PHE A 26 -3.32 3.09 -8.18
CA PHE A 26 -2.83 4.18 -9.02
C PHE A 26 -3.52 4.25 -10.39
N SER A 27 -4.37 3.28 -10.76
CA SER A 27 -4.97 3.23 -12.10
C SER A 27 -6.46 2.91 -12.11
N GLU A 28 -6.89 1.82 -11.47
CA GLU A 28 -8.25 1.27 -11.58
C GLU A 28 -9.09 1.57 -10.34
N LYS A 29 -8.45 1.59 -9.17
CA LYS A 29 -9.08 1.71 -7.84
C LYS A 29 -8.70 3.02 -7.17
N TYR A 30 -8.83 4.12 -7.90
CA TYR A 30 -8.37 5.46 -7.52
C TYR A 30 -9.38 6.23 -6.64
N GLY A 31 -10.43 5.56 -6.15
CA GLY A 31 -11.50 6.21 -5.39
C GLY A 31 -11.00 6.89 -4.11
N ASN A 32 -11.69 7.96 -3.72
CA ASN A 32 -11.46 8.59 -2.41
C ASN A 32 -12.23 7.80 -1.34
N ALA A 33 -11.53 7.27 -0.33
CA ALA A 33 -12.12 6.49 0.76
C ALA A 33 -13.17 7.25 1.61
N GLY A 34 -13.23 8.58 1.50
CA GLY A 34 -14.26 9.41 2.14
C GLY A 34 -15.57 9.48 1.35
N SER A 35 -15.61 9.07 0.09
CA SER A 35 -16.82 9.11 -0.73
C SER A 35 -17.78 7.96 -0.42
N LEU A 36 -19.08 8.25 -0.40
CA LEU A 36 -20.13 7.26 -0.09
C LEU A 36 -20.54 6.37 -1.29
N HIS A 37 -20.17 6.77 -2.51
CA HIS A 37 -20.47 6.02 -3.72
C HIS A 37 -19.54 4.81 -3.91
N TYR A 38 -19.83 3.99 -4.91
CA TYR A 38 -19.12 2.74 -5.21
C TYR A 38 -17.58 2.84 -5.12
N PHE A 39 -16.97 3.77 -5.86
CA PHE A 39 -15.51 3.94 -5.87
C PHE A 39 -14.92 4.28 -4.50
N GLY A 40 -15.62 5.06 -3.68
CA GLY A 40 -15.15 5.41 -2.34
C GLY A 40 -15.26 4.24 -1.38
N ASN A 41 -16.36 3.49 -1.45
CA ASN A 41 -16.52 2.25 -0.67
C ASN A 41 -15.45 1.22 -1.03
N GLU A 42 -15.04 1.10 -2.30
CA GLU A 42 -13.95 0.22 -2.71
C GLU A 42 -12.61 0.65 -2.09
N ALA A 43 -12.24 1.93 -2.19
CA ALA A 43 -11.02 2.46 -1.60
C ALA A 43 -11.01 2.34 -0.07
N LYS A 44 -12.15 2.57 0.59
CA LYS A 44 -12.31 2.40 2.04
C LYS A 44 -12.04 0.96 2.46
N LYS A 45 -12.60 -0.03 1.76
CA LYS A 45 -12.34 -1.45 2.04
C LYS A 45 -10.86 -1.80 1.95
N ALA A 46 -10.14 -1.26 0.97
CA ALA A 46 -8.71 -1.46 0.83
C ALA A 46 -7.93 -0.86 2.02
N MET A 47 -8.27 0.36 2.43
CA MET A 47 -7.65 1.01 3.59
C MET A 47 -7.92 0.24 4.89
N GLU A 48 -9.15 -0.20 5.14
CA GLU A 48 -9.50 -0.98 6.34
C GLU A 48 -8.77 -2.32 6.39
N LYS A 49 -8.65 -3.00 5.24
CA LYS A 49 -7.86 -4.23 5.14
C LYS A 49 -6.39 -3.99 5.50
N ALA A 50 -5.77 -2.94 4.96
CA ALA A 50 -4.38 -2.60 5.29
C ALA A 50 -4.21 -2.27 6.78
N ARG A 51 -5.16 -1.57 7.39
CA ARG A 51 -5.15 -1.29 8.85
C ARG A 51 -5.21 -2.58 9.66
N ALA A 52 -6.09 -3.50 9.30
CA ALA A 52 -6.21 -4.79 9.98
C ALA A 52 -4.94 -5.65 9.85
N GLU A 53 -4.30 -5.67 8.68
CA GLU A 53 -3.03 -6.38 8.46
C GLU A 53 -1.91 -5.81 9.33
N ILE A 54 -1.81 -4.47 9.42
CA ILE A 54 -0.82 -3.81 10.28
C ILE A 54 -1.11 -4.09 11.75
N ALA A 55 -2.37 -3.96 12.20
CA ALA A 55 -2.78 -4.24 13.57
C ALA A 55 -2.41 -5.67 13.99
N HIS A 56 -2.72 -6.66 13.15
CA HIS A 56 -2.32 -8.04 13.38
C HIS A 56 -0.80 -8.21 13.45
N ALA A 57 -0.04 -7.56 12.56
CA ALA A 57 1.42 -7.67 12.53
C ALA A 57 2.10 -7.10 13.79
N ILE A 58 1.48 -6.12 14.45
CA ILE A 58 1.98 -5.50 15.69
C ILE A 58 1.24 -5.97 16.95
N ASN A 59 0.32 -6.93 16.81
CA ASN A 59 -0.51 -7.46 17.89
C ASN A 59 -1.32 -6.38 18.64
N ALA A 60 -1.97 -5.50 17.88
CA ALA A 60 -2.86 -4.44 18.34
C ALA A 60 -4.33 -4.68 17.96
#